data_AF-A0A520T6Y6-F1
#
_entry.id   AF-A0A520T6Y6-F1
#
_cell.length_a   1.000
_cell.length_b   1.000
_cell.length_c   1.000
_cell.angle_alpha   90.00
_cell.angle_beta   90.00
_cell.angle_gamma   90.00
#
_symmetry.space_group_name_H-M   'P 1'
#
loop_
_entity.id
_entity.type
_entity.pdbx_description
1 polymer ?
#
loop_
_entity_poly.entity_id
_entity_poly.type
_entity_poly.pdbx_seq_one_letter_code
_entity_poly.pdbx_strand_id
1 'polypeptide(L)'
;MSEKDDFYKDLLTEVFDVGVLAAQPEQALKEAWHEQIMPWLSQLAPERERVWVFGAGKAAASMAKALEGVAGSSEKLQGFVVTRRGHEVKTSTIEVVQAAHPVPDEDGQRAARRLHKAVSEVPSNDAVIALVSGGGSSLLSVPVRDIPFVDLQQLNRALLACGAPIDEMNIVRKHVTQTLGGQLAQVCRAPVFQLLISDVPGDDPSSIASGPFSPDESTFHDAMEVIKRWAVQVPHSIARYLEKGIKGAVPDTPKRSSLVFRKVKTHLLASNLKSLNAVTQHLEVKGYKVLNLGDTLEGEARDVAQVHAAIARQAAMGQGGWPAAPLAIISGGECTVTLNDTQLRQARGGRNSEFLLALAFYLRDMSAPVEVAAIAADTDGIDGIGGHAGALMLPGDRQRCKAAKLAPQLHLDQHTSYDYFKRLDRLLMTGPTMTNVNDLRIILIGKP
;
A
#
# COMPACT_ATOMS: atom_id res chain seq x y z
N MET A 1 20.33 5.59 27.46
CA MET A 1 18.96 5.04 27.37
C MET A 1 18.66 4.38 28.70
N SER A 2 17.42 4.35 29.17
CA SER A 2 17.10 3.57 30.37
C SER A 2 16.82 2.12 29.96
N GLU A 3 17.15 1.15 30.81
CA GLU A 3 16.83 -0.28 30.59
C GLU A 3 15.33 -0.52 30.29
N LYS A 4 14.48 0.41 30.76
CA LYS A 4 13.04 0.42 30.47
C LYS A 4 12.71 0.82 29.03
N ASP A 5 13.35 1.87 28.51
CA ASP A 5 13.20 2.28 27.10
C ASP A 5 13.67 1.14 26.18
N ASP A 6 14.74 0.44 26.56
CA ASP A 6 15.33 -0.65 25.76
C ASP A 6 14.32 -1.79 25.57
N PHE A 7 13.65 -2.26 26.62
CA PHE A 7 12.61 -3.29 26.52
C PHE A 7 11.51 -2.94 25.49
N TYR A 8 10.93 -1.74 25.60
CA TYR A 8 9.82 -1.35 24.72
C TYR A 8 10.31 -1.11 23.29
N LYS A 9 11.49 -0.51 23.13
CA LYS A 9 12.08 -0.31 21.81
C LYS A 9 12.30 -1.65 21.09
N ASP A 10 12.89 -2.62 21.78
CA ASP A 10 13.21 -3.92 21.21
C ASP A 10 11.91 -4.67 20.84
N LEU A 11 10.94 -4.73 21.76
CA LEU A 11 9.67 -5.40 21.49
C LEU A 11 8.85 -4.74 20.38
N LEU A 12 8.76 -3.41 20.36
CA LEU A 12 8.01 -2.70 19.31
C LEU A 12 8.66 -2.89 17.93
N THR A 13 9.99 -2.90 17.87
CA THR A 13 10.73 -3.15 16.62
C THR A 13 10.57 -4.61 16.19
N GLU A 14 10.72 -5.57 17.10
CA GLU A 14 10.48 -7.00 16.86
C GLU A 14 9.07 -7.25 16.29
N VAL A 15 8.05 -6.65 16.90
CA VAL A 15 6.65 -6.82 16.49
C VAL A 15 6.39 -6.19 15.11
N PHE A 16 6.98 -5.02 14.83
CA PHE A 16 6.88 -4.42 13.50
C PHE A 16 7.55 -5.32 12.44
N ASP A 17 8.73 -5.87 12.73
CA ASP A 17 9.43 -6.79 11.84
C ASP A 17 8.60 -8.05 11.58
N VAL A 18 7.90 -8.60 12.59
CA VAL A 18 6.95 -9.70 12.42
C VAL A 18 5.84 -9.34 11.43
N GLY A 19 5.26 -8.14 11.56
CA GLY A 19 4.24 -7.65 10.64
C GLY A 19 4.75 -7.50 9.20
N VAL A 20 5.95 -6.96 9.02
CA VAL A 20 6.59 -6.84 7.70
C VAL A 20 6.90 -8.21 7.10
N LEU A 21 7.48 -9.12 7.89
CA LEU A 21 7.81 -10.49 7.46
C LEU A 21 6.57 -11.27 7.01
N ALA A 22 5.44 -11.10 7.70
CA ALA A 22 4.17 -11.71 7.31
C ALA A 22 3.65 -11.21 5.94
N ALA A 23 4.09 -10.03 5.49
CA ALA A 23 3.78 -9.46 4.19
C ALA A 23 4.85 -9.72 3.12
N GLN A 24 5.94 -10.41 3.44
CA GLN A 24 6.97 -10.75 2.46
C GLN A 24 6.47 -11.86 1.52
N PRO A 25 6.72 -11.74 0.20
CA PRO A 25 6.17 -12.67 -0.79
C PRO A 25 6.73 -14.09 -0.65
N GLU A 26 7.97 -14.28 -0.17
CA GLU A 26 8.68 -15.56 -0.21
C GLU A 26 7.89 -16.72 0.40
N GLN A 27 7.37 -16.52 1.62
CA GLN A 27 6.69 -17.58 2.35
C GLN A 27 5.29 -17.85 1.77
N ALA A 28 4.50 -16.79 1.54
CA ALA A 28 3.14 -16.91 1.00
C ALA A 28 3.14 -17.49 -0.42
N LEU A 29 4.13 -17.11 -1.24
CA LEU A 29 4.25 -17.58 -2.61
C LEU A 29 4.67 -19.04 -2.68
N LYS A 30 5.48 -19.53 -1.73
CA LYS A 30 5.86 -20.94 -1.68
C LYS A 30 4.65 -21.85 -1.51
N GLU A 31 3.73 -21.50 -0.61
CA GLU A 31 2.48 -22.22 -0.40
C GLU A 31 1.57 -22.10 -1.63
N ALA A 32 1.33 -20.87 -2.10
CA ALA A 32 0.50 -20.61 -3.27
C ALA A 32 1.01 -21.32 -4.54
N TRP A 33 2.33 -21.43 -4.71
CA TRP A 33 2.96 -22.11 -5.85
C TRP A 33 2.54 -23.58 -5.93
N HIS A 34 2.70 -24.32 -4.84
CA HIS A 34 2.44 -25.76 -4.81
C HIS A 34 0.95 -26.07 -4.78
N GLU A 35 0.17 -25.33 -4.01
CA GLU A 35 -1.23 -25.65 -3.75
C GLU A 35 -2.18 -25.07 -4.80
N GLN A 36 -1.78 -23.99 -5.49
CA GLN A 36 -2.70 -23.26 -6.35
C GLN A 36 -2.16 -23.01 -7.76
N ILE A 37 -0.92 -22.53 -7.90
CA ILE A 37 -0.38 -22.13 -9.20
C ILE A 37 -0.06 -23.36 -10.04
N MET A 38 0.69 -24.34 -9.53
CA MET A 38 1.06 -25.54 -10.27
C MET A 38 -0.13 -26.41 -10.70
N PRO A 39 -1.13 -26.66 -9.83
CA PRO A 39 -2.37 -27.34 -10.26
C PRO A 39 -3.11 -26.55 -11.34
N TRP A 40 -3.19 -25.23 -11.21
CA TRP A 40 -3.86 -24.37 -12.19
C TRP A 40 -3.14 -24.34 -13.53
N LEU A 41 -1.80 -24.26 -13.53
CA LEU A 41 -0.98 -24.31 -14.74
C LEU A 41 -1.17 -25.64 -15.48
N SER A 42 -1.13 -26.75 -14.74
CA SER A 42 -1.36 -28.09 -15.30
C SER A 42 -2.76 -28.25 -15.90
N GLN A 43 -3.76 -27.56 -15.35
CA GLN A 43 -5.14 -27.63 -15.84
C GLN A 43 -5.40 -26.73 -17.06
N LEU A 44 -4.97 -25.46 -17.02
CA LEU A 44 -5.33 -24.47 -18.04
C LEU A 44 -4.30 -24.28 -19.14
N ALA A 45 -3.04 -24.65 -18.90
CA ALA A 45 -1.97 -24.54 -19.88
C ALA A 45 -1.02 -25.76 -19.83
N PRO A 46 -1.53 -27.00 -19.98
CA PRO A 46 -0.73 -28.23 -19.84
C PRO A 46 0.41 -28.34 -20.86
N GLU A 47 0.23 -27.79 -22.06
CA GLU A 47 1.18 -27.83 -23.17
C GLU A 47 2.02 -26.55 -23.30
N ARG A 48 2.00 -25.70 -22.27
CA ARG A 48 2.75 -24.43 -22.26
C ARG A 48 4.23 -24.65 -22.54
N GLU A 49 4.80 -23.79 -23.36
CA GLU A 49 6.25 -23.74 -23.52
C GLU A 49 6.88 -22.83 -22.46
N ARG A 50 6.14 -21.79 -22.06
CA ARG A 50 6.62 -20.74 -21.16
C ARG A 50 5.53 -20.29 -20.20
N VAL A 51 5.98 -19.79 -19.05
CA VAL A 51 5.14 -19.05 -18.11
C VAL A 51 5.59 -17.60 -18.15
N TRP A 52 4.70 -16.74 -18.64
CA TRP A 52 4.97 -15.32 -18.77
C TRP A 52 4.72 -14.60 -17.46
N VAL A 53 5.65 -13.77 -17.03
CA VAL A 53 5.54 -13.00 -15.78
C VAL A 53 5.49 -11.52 -16.10
N PHE A 54 4.37 -10.89 -15.76
CA PHE A 54 4.17 -9.46 -15.92
C PHE A 54 3.66 -8.86 -14.62
N GLY A 55 4.00 -7.61 -14.33
CA GLY A 55 3.56 -7.05 -13.06
C GLY A 55 3.99 -5.62 -12.86
N ALA A 56 3.36 -4.96 -11.89
CA ALA A 56 3.77 -3.65 -11.45
C ALA A 56 3.36 -3.37 -10.01
N GLY A 57 4.16 -2.53 -9.35
CA GLY A 57 3.95 -2.07 -7.98
C GLY A 57 5.24 -2.07 -7.17
N LYS A 58 5.19 -1.51 -5.97
CA LYS A 58 6.35 -1.38 -5.06
C LYS A 58 6.98 -2.73 -4.71
N ALA A 59 6.17 -3.79 -4.61
CA ALA A 59 6.61 -5.14 -4.28
C ALA A 59 6.78 -6.04 -5.53
N ALA A 60 6.59 -5.53 -6.75
CA ALA A 60 6.60 -6.40 -7.94
C ALA A 60 7.97 -7.07 -8.17
N ALA A 61 9.07 -6.40 -7.83
CA ALA A 61 10.42 -6.95 -7.95
C ALA A 61 10.73 -8.05 -6.92
N SER A 62 10.32 -7.88 -5.66
CA SER A 62 10.46 -8.91 -4.63
C SER A 62 9.56 -10.12 -4.92
N MET A 63 8.33 -9.89 -5.37
CA MET A 63 7.43 -10.95 -5.84
C MET A 63 8.05 -11.75 -7.00
N ALA A 64 8.67 -11.08 -7.97
CA ALA A 64 9.34 -11.73 -9.09
C ALA A 64 10.53 -12.58 -8.61
N LYS A 65 11.33 -12.05 -7.69
CA LYS A 65 12.46 -12.78 -7.09
C LYS A 65 12.00 -14.03 -6.33
N ALA A 66 10.97 -13.88 -5.50
CA ALA A 66 10.36 -15.01 -4.80
C ALA A 66 9.83 -16.05 -5.79
N LEU A 67 9.20 -15.62 -6.89
CA LEU A 67 8.66 -16.50 -7.92
C LEU A 67 9.74 -17.34 -8.60
N GLU A 68 10.86 -16.74 -8.98
CA GLU A 68 12.01 -17.49 -9.51
C GLU A 68 12.53 -18.51 -8.50
N GLY A 69 12.58 -18.15 -7.22
CA GLY A 69 13.03 -19.03 -6.15
C GLY A 69 12.15 -20.27 -5.98
N VAL A 70 10.82 -20.09 -5.98
CA VAL A 70 9.87 -21.20 -5.76
C VAL A 70 9.64 -22.04 -7.02
N ALA A 71 9.67 -21.42 -8.22
CA ALA A 71 9.56 -22.13 -9.48
C ALA A 71 10.83 -22.92 -9.79
N GLY A 72 12.00 -22.39 -9.44
CA GLY A 72 13.30 -23.00 -9.74
C GLY A 72 13.43 -23.30 -11.24
N SER A 73 13.79 -24.53 -11.58
CA SER A 73 13.87 -25.02 -12.97
C SER A 73 12.63 -25.77 -13.45
N SER A 74 11.54 -25.80 -12.67
CA SER A 74 10.33 -26.54 -13.03
C SER A 74 9.57 -25.90 -14.18
N GLU A 75 9.67 -24.57 -14.32
CA GLU A 75 9.00 -23.79 -15.37
C GLU A 75 9.97 -22.83 -16.06
N LYS A 76 9.72 -22.57 -17.34
CA LYS A 76 10.47 -21.57 -18.11
C LYS A 76 9.82 -20.19 -17.92
N LEU A 77 10.23 -19.50 -16.86
CA LEU A 77 9.76 -18.13 -16.58
C LEU A 77 10.37 -17.13 -17.56
N GLN A 78 9.55 -16.24 -18.11
CA GLN A 78 9.99 -15.13 -18.95
C GLN A 78 9.09 -13.91 -18.75
N GLY A 79 9.66 -12.71 -18.80
CA GLY A 79 8.87 -11.48 -18.85
C GLY A 79 9.55 -10.38 -18.09
N PHE A 80 8.78 -9.42 -17.58
CA PHE A 80 9.32 -8.32 -16.81
C PHE A 80 8.27 -7.68 -15.89
N VAL A 81 8.76 -7.09 -14.81
CA VAL A 81 7.96 -6.32 -13.85
C VAL A 81 8.43 -4.87 -13.80
N VAL A 82 7.53 -3.97 -13.44
CA VAL A 82 7.82 -2.53 -13.27
C VAL A 82 7.72 -2.17 -11.79
N THR A 83 8.80 -1.63 -11.23
CA THR A 83 8.85 -1.16 -9.83
C THR A 83 9.28 0.31 -9.75
N ARG A 84 9.16 0.90 -8.56
CA ARG A 84 9.67 2.25 -8.28
C ARG A 84 11.20 2.22 -8.17
N ARG A 85 11.86 3.33 -8.55
CA ARG A 85 13.30 3.54 -8.26
C ARG A 85 13.62 3.33 -6.77
N GLY A 86 14.67 2.57 -6.48
CA GLY A 86 15.10 2.21 -5.11
C GLY A 86 14.42 0.97 -4.52
N HIS A 87 13.53 0.31 -5.28
CA HIS A 87 12.86 -0.94 -4.91
C HIS A 87 13.24 -2.09 -5.86
N GLU A 88 14.40 -1.99 -6.50
CA GLU A 88 14.93 -3.04 -7.36
C GLU A 88 15.40 -4.25 -6.55
N VAL A 89 15.11 -5.43 -7.07
CA VAL A 89 15.59 -6.71 -6.55
C VAL A 89 16.19 -7.48 -7.70
N LYS A 90 17.41 -8.01 -7.52
CA LYS A 90 18.10 -8.74 -8.58
C LYS A 90 17.47 -10.11 -8.83
N THR A 91 16.87 -10.25 -10.01
CA THR A 91 16.29 -11.46 -10.59
C THR A 91 17.26 -12.13 -11.58
N SER A 92 16.92 -13.34 -12.02
CA SER A 92 17.74 -14.18 -12.93
C SER A 92 17.18 -14.21 -14.36
N THR A 93 15.87 -14.34 -14.52
CA THR A 93 15.18 -14.51 -15.80
C THR A 93 14.11 -13.44 -16.05
N ILE A 94 13.45 -12.94 -15.01
CA ILE A 94 12.42 -11.89 -15.11
C ILE A 94 13.12 -10.52 -15.08
N GLU A 95 12.96 -9.69 -16.10
CA GLU A 95 13.56 -8.34 -16.09
C GLU A 95 12.86 -7.42 -15.08
N VAL A 96 13.61 -6.57 -14.39
CA VAL A 96 13.10 -5.55 -13.47
C VAL A 96 13.32 -4.16 -14.08
N VAL A 97 12.22 -3.48 -14.41
CA VAL A 97 12.23 -2.13 -14.96
C VAL A 97 11.86 -1.12 -13.88
N GLN A 98 12.55 0.01 -13.83
CA GLN A 98 12.29 1.08 -12.86
C GLN A 98 11.53 2.24 -13.49
N ALA A 99 10.62 2.86 -12.73
CA ALA A 99 9.93 4.09 -13.14
C ALA A 99 9.64 5.02 -11.94
N ALA A 100 9.20 6.26 -12.23
CA ALA A 100 8.78 7.19 -11.20
C ALA A 100 7.42 6.83 -10.57
N HIS A 101 7.28 7.16 -9.29
CA HIS A 101 6.06 7.06 -8.49
C HIS A 101 6.07 8.20 -7.45
N PRO A 102 4.93 8.87 -7.14
CA PRO A 102 3.56 8.54 -7.52
C PRO A 102 3.07 9.13 -8.85
N VAL A 103 3.78 10.09 -9.43
CA VAL A 103 3.40 10.68 -10.73
C VAL A 103 4.17 9.95 -11.85
N PRO A 104 3.48 9.40 -12.88
CA PRO A 104 4.13 8.70 -13.99
C PRO A 104 5.07 9.61 -14.80
N ASP A 105 6.24 9.09 -15.16
CA ASP A 105 7.19 9.72 -16.08
C ASP A 105 7.25 9.01 -17.45
N GLU A 106 8.06 9.51 -18.37
CA GLU A 106 8.21 8.93 -19.71
C GLU A 106 8.78 7.51 -19.68
N ASP A 107 9.71 7.23 -18.75
CA ASP A 107 10.27 5.89 -18.54
C ASP A 107 9.16 4.90 -18.16
N GLY A 108 8.33 5.29 -17.18
CA GLY A 108 7.14 4.53 -16.77
C GLY A 108 6.16 4.33 -17.92
N GLN A 109 5.93 5.35 -18.75
CA GLN A 109 5.06 5.21 -19.91
C GLN A 109 5.61 4.21 -20.93
N ARG A 110 6.90 4.25 -21.23
CA ARG A 110 7.53 3.30 -22.16
C ARG A 110 7.44 1.88 -21.62
N ALA A 111 7.69 1.69 -20.32
CA ALA A 111 7.56 0.40 -19.64
C ALA A 111 6.10 -0.13 -19.71
N ALA A 112 5.12 0.72 -19.39
CA ALA A 112 3.71 0.36 -19.40
C ALA A 112 3.20 0.01 -20.82
N ARG A 113 3.63 0.77 -21.85
CA ARG A 113 3.31 0.46 -23.26
C ARG A 113 3.92 -0.87 -23.70
N ARG A 114 5.17 -1.12 -23.34
CA ARG A 114 5.85 -2.40 -23.59
C ARG A 114 5.11 -3.54 -22.91
N LEU A 115 4.63 -3.35 -21.69
CA LEU A 115 3.93 -4.37 -20.91
C LEU A 115 2.58 -4.67 -21.54
N HIS A 116 1.79 -3.65 -21.84
CA HIS A 116 0.52 -3.80 -22.55
C HIS A 116 0.67 -4.57 -23.87
N LYS A 117 1.69 -4.22 -24.67
CA LYS A 117 1.98 -4.92 -25.92
C LYS A 117 2.34 -6.39 -25.66
N ALA A 118 3.29 -6.66 -24.76
CA ALA A 118 3.74 -8.01 -24.45
C ALA A 118 2.59 -8.89 -23.94
N VAL A 119 1.74 -8.39 -23.04
CA VAL A 119 0.55 -9.10 -22.54
C VAL A 119 -0.42 -9.46 -23.67
N SER A 120 -0.60 -8.58 -24.67
CA SER A 120 -1.49 -8.83 -25.81
C SER A 120 -0.95 -9.86 -26.82
N GLU A 121 0.36 -10.10 -26.81
CA GLU A 121 1.07 -10.99 -27.74
C GLU A 121 1.37 -12.36 -27.13
N VAL A 122 1.00 -12.61 -25.87
CA VAL A 122 1.19 -13.92 -25.22
C VAL A 122 0.41 -15.00 -25.97
N PRO A 123 1.05 -16.13 -26.36
CA PRO A 123 0.37 -17.26 -27.00
C PRO A 123 -0.73 -17.83 -26.10
N SER A 124 -1.86 -18.23 -26.69
CA SER A 124 -3.01 -18.76 -25.93
C SER A 124 -2.75 -20.09 -25.21
N ASN A 125 -1.71 -20.82 -25.64
CA ASN A 125 -1.33 -22.12 -25.05
C ASN A 125 -0.33 -21.97 -23.90
N ASP A 126 0.26 -20.79 -23.72
CA ASP A 126 1.08 -20.45 -22.57
C ASP A 126 0.21 -19.98 -21.40
N ALA A 127 0.83 -19.52 -20.31
CA ALA A 127 0.14 -18.90 -19.18
C ALA A 127 0.81 -17.59 -18.76
N VAL A 128 0.04 -16.72 -18.10
CA VAL A 128 0.55 -15.50 -17.45
C VAL A 128 0.42 -15.61 -15.94
N ILE A 129 1.50 -15.31 -15.22
CA ILE A 129 1.46 -14.98 -13.79
C ILE A 129 1.60 -13.46 -13.66
N ALA A 130 0.54 -12.81 -13.17
CA ALA A 130 0.50 -11.37 -12.98
C ALA A 130 0.88 -11.01 -11.54
N LEU A 131 1.95 -10.23 -11.34
CA LEU A 131 2.44 -9.81 -10.02
C LEU A 131 2.07 -8.35 -9.77
N VAL A 132 1.03 -8.13 -8.96
CA VAL A 132 0.45 -6.79 -8.79
C VAL A 132 0.50 -6.39 -7.32
N SER A 133 0.96 -5.17 -7.06
CA SER A 133 0.99 -4.59 -5.72
C SER A 133 0.74 -3.08 -5.76
N GLY A 134 0.71 -2.48 -4.59
CA GLY A 134 0.62 -1.05 -4.38
C GLY A 134 1.47 -0.17 -5.28
N GLY A 135 0.93 0.99 -5.66
CA GLY A 135 1.57 1.95 -6.59
C GLY A 135 1.55 1.54 -8.07
N GLY A 136 1.02 0.36 -8.41
CA GLY A 136 0.94 -0.13 -9.78
C GLY A 136 0.11 0.75 -10.73
N SER A 137 -0.89 1.49 -10.24
CA SER A 137 -1.73 2.37 -11.08
C SER A 137 -0.91 3.43 -11.83
N SER A 138 0.07 4.03 -11.15
CA SER A 138 0.97 5.01 -11.75
C SER A 138 1.97 4.35 -12.69
N LEU A 139 2.46 3.16 -12.33
CA LEU A 139 3.46 2.40 -13.10
C LEU A 139 2.89 1.76 -14.36
N LEU A 140 1.57 1.53 -14.42
CA LEU A 140 0.88 0.92 -15.56
C LEU A 140 0.11 1.93 -16.42
N SER A 141 0.21 3.24 -16.17
CA SER A 141 -0.64 4.24 -16.86
C SER A 141 -0.33 4.40 -18.36
N VAL A 142 -1.14 3.78 -19.22
CA VAL A 142 -1.10 3.97 -20.69
C VAL A 142 -2.38 4.65 -21.14
N PRO A 143 -2.35 5.88 -21.68
CA PRO A 143 -3.58 6.54 -22.16
C PRO A 143 -4.16 5.77 -23.35
N VAL A 144 -5.49 5.82 -23.51
CA VAL A 144 -6.16 5.35 -24.75
C VAL A 144 -5.62 6.08 -25.98
N ARG A 145 -5.71 5.47 -27.17
CA ARG A 145 -4.95 5.88 -28.37
C ARG A 145 -5.11 7.35 -28.77
N ASP A 146 -6.29 7.94 -28.54
CA ASP A 146 -6.62 9.32 -28.92
C ASP A 146 -6.25 10.38 -27.86
N ILE A 147 -5.65 9.96 -26.73
CA ILE A 147 -5.30 10.83 -25.61
C ILE A 147 -3.77 10.96 -25.52
N PRO A 148 -3.22 12.19 -25.64
CA PRO A 148 -1.82 12.46 -25.37
C PRO A 148 -1.42 12.09 -23.94
N PHE A 149 -0.18 11.64 -23.75
CA PHE A 149 0.30 11.32 -22.40
C PHE A 149 0.31 12.51 -21.45
N VAL A 150 0.66 13.68 -21.99
CA VAL A 150 0.69 14.93 -21.22
C VAL A 150 -0.69 15.26 -20.64
N ASP A 151 -1.77 14.92 -21.35
CA ASP A 151 -3.14 15.13 -20.89
C ASP A 151 -3.47 14.16 -19.74
N LEU A 152 -3.02 12.91 -19.81
CA LEU A 152 -3.16 11.96 -18.69
C LEU A 152 -2.37 12.44 -17.45
N GLN A 153 -1.17 13.00 -17.63
CA GLN A 153 -0.41 13.59 -16.52
C GLN A 153 -1.11 14.81 -15.90
N GLN A 154 -1.68 15.69 -16.74
CA GLN A 154 -2.46 16.85 -16.26
C GLN A 154 -3.69 16.40 -15.47
N LEU A 155 -4.44 15.41 -15.97
CA LEU A 155 -5.58 14.84 -15.26
C LEU A 155 -5.17 14.28 -13.89
N ASN A 156 -4.10 13.48 -13.83
CA ASN A 156 -3.64 12.90 -12.57
C ASN A 156 -3.23 13.98 -11.56
N ARG A 157 -2.56 15.06 -12.01
CA ARG A 157 -2.23 16.20 -11.14
C ARG A 157 -3.49 16.93 -10.67
N ALA A 158 -4.48 17.12 -11.54
CA ALA A 158 -5.73 17.78 -11.19
C ALA A 158 -6.54 16.95 -10.16
N LEU A 159 -6.61 15.64 -10.34
CA LEU A 159 -7.25 14.71 -9.38
C LEU A 159 -6.58 14.72 -8.01
N LEU A 160 -5.24 14.75 -7.97
CA LEU A 160 -4.49 14.86 -6.72
C LEU A 160 -4.70 16.23 -6.06
N ALA A 161 -4.69 17.31 -6.85
CA ALA A 161 -4.79 18.68 -6.35
C ALA A 161 -6.17 19.02 -5.79
N CYS A 162 -7.24 18.38 -6.27
CA CYS A 162 -8.59 18.61 -5.76
C CYS A 162 -8.92 17.81 -4.50
N GLY A 163 -8.04 16.91 -4.05
CA GLY A 163 -8.24 16.09 -2.86
C GLY A 163 -9.33 15.02 -3.01
N ALA A 164 -9.61 14.59 -4.24
CA ALA A 164 -10.55 13.49 -4.46
C ALA A 164 -10.05 12.20 -3.80
N PRO A 165 -10.93 11.42 -3.13
CA PRO A 165 -10.56 10.12 -2.57
C PRO A 165 -9.98 9.19 -3.64
N ILE A 166 -9.04 8.33 -3.23
CA ILE A 166 -8.29 7.47 -4.17
C ILE A 166 -9.21 6.57 -5.02
N ASP A 167 -10.30 6.08 -4.45
CA ASP A 167 -11.28 5.25 -5.15
C ASP A 167 -12.04 6.04 -6.23
N GLU A 168 -12.38 7.30 -5.97
CA GLU A 168 -13.00 8.16 -6.98
C GLU A 168 -12.00 8.50 -8.10
N MET A 169 -10.74 8.81 -7.73
CA MET A 169 -9.68 8.99 -8.72
C MET A 169 -9.49 7.74 -9.59
N ASN A 170 -9.56 6.55 -8.98
CA ASN A 170 -9.45 5.25 -9.66
C ASN A 170 -10.52 5.09 -10.74
N ILE A 171 -11.77 5.45 -10.45
CA ILE A 171 -12.87 5.39 -11.43
C ILE A 171 -12.47 6.16 -12.69
N VAL A 172 -12.04 7.42 -12.55
CA VAL A 172 -11.66 8.24 -13.71
C VAL A 172 -10.47 7.64 -14.47
N ARG A 173 -9.42 7.21 -13.75
CA ARG A 173 -8.19 6.66 -14.36
C ARG A 173 -8.44 5.37 -15.14
N LYS A 174 -9.29 4.47 -14.64
CA LYS A 174 -9.66 3.22 -15.33
C LYS A 174 -10.29 3.52 -16.69
N HIS A 175 -11.12 4.55 -16.78
CA HIS A 175 -11.85 4.93 -17.99
C HIS A 175 -11.03 5.66 -19.05
N VAL A 176 -9.79 6.05 -18.78
CA VAL A 176 -8.95 6.80 -19.73
C VAL A 176 -7.64 6.09 -20.07
N THR A 177 -7.48 4.84 -19.60
CA THR A 177 -6.27 4.04 -19.81
C THR A 177 -6.54 2.70 -20.51
N GLN A 178 -5.51 2.10 -21.10
CA GLN A 178 -5.55 0.80 -21.79
C GLN A 178 -5.14 -0.38 -20.90
N THR A 179 -4.86 -0.15 -19.63
CA THR A 179 -4.18 -1.11 -18.76
C THR A 179 -4.89 -1.33 -17.43
N LEU A 180 -5.60 -0.33 -16.92
CA LEU A 180 -6.31 -0.40 -15.64
C LEU A 180 -7.75 -0.89 -15.85
N GLY A 181 -8.47 -1.26 -14.79
CA GLY A 181 -9.89 -1.63 -14.86
C GLY A 181 -10.16 -2.86 -15.73
N GLY A 182 -9.35 -3.91 -15.58
CA GLY A 182 -9.49 -5.18 -16.29
C GLY A 182 -9.02 -5.17 -17.74
N GLN A 183 -8.50 -4.05 -18.24
CA GLN A 183 -8.08 -3.92 -19.63
C GLN A 183 -6.89 -4.84 -19.99
N LEU A 184 -5.97 -5.14 -19.05
CA LEU A 184 -4.93 -6.14 -19.32
C LEU A 184 -5.49 -7.56 -19.42
N ALA A 185 -6.50 -7.90 -18.62
CA ALA A 185 -7.21 -9.18 -18.79
C ALA A 185 -7.94 -9.24 -20.14
N GLN A 186 -8.49 -8.11 -20.59
CA GLN A 186 -9.20 -7.98 -21.85
C GLN A 186 -8.30 -8.27 -23.06
N VAL A 187 -7.07 -7.75 -23.08
CA VAL A 187 -6.14 -7.92 -24.22
C VAL A 187 -5.33 -9.22 -24.17
N CYS A 188 -5.12 -9.80 -22.99
CA CYS A 188 -4.39 -11.07 -22.85
C CYS A 188 -5.21 -12.23 -23.43
N ARG A 189 -4.62 -13.14 -24.21
CA ARG A 189 -5.35 -14.33 -24.73
C ARG A 189 -5.15 -15.57 -23.87
N ALA A 190 -4.03 -15.66 -23.19
CA ALA A 190 -3.68 -16.76 -22.28
C ALA A 190 -4.47 -16.71 -20.97
N PRO A 191 -4.57 -17.84 -20.25
CA PRO A 191 -4.99 -17.85 -18.85
C PRO A 191 -4.05 -17.02 -17.98
N VAL A 192 -4.60 -16.32 -16.98
CA VAL A 192 -3.88 -15.41 -16.08
C VAL A 192 -4.08 -15.85 -14.63
N PHE A 193 -2.98 -16.05 -13.91
CA PHE A 193 -2.97 -16.17 -12.45
C PHE A 193 -2.46 -14.87 -11.85
N GLN A 194 -3.36 -14.07 -11.29
CA GLN A 194 -3.07 -12.79 -10.66
C GLN A 194 -2.74 -13.00 -9.18
N LEU A 195 -1.54 -12.61 -8.79
CA LEU A 195 -1.06 -12.56 -7.42
C LEU A 195 -1.07 -11.11 -6.94
N LEU A 196 -1.65 -10.89 -5.77
CA LEU A 196 -1.82 -9.56 -5.18
C LEU A 196 -1.08 -9.43 -3.85
N ILE A 197 -0.41 -8.30 -3.66
CA ILE A 197 -0.09 -7.76 -2.34
C ILE A 197 -0.91 -6.48 -2.20
N SER A 198 -1.81 -6.45 -1.20
CA SER A 198 -2.76 -5.36 -1.01
C SER A 198 -2.23 -4.30 -0.07
N ASP A 199 -2.20 -3.07 -0.56
CA ASP A 199 -2.07 -1.84 0.20
C ASP A 199 -3.38 -1.03 0.12
N VAL A 200 -4.52 -1.69 -0.04
CA VAL A 200 -5.83 -1.03 -0.11
C VAL A 200 -6.69 -1.53 1.06
N PRO A 201 -7.26 -0.63 1.88
CA PRO A 201 -8.24 -1.00 2.89
C PRO A 201 -9.36 -1.90 2.31
N GLY A 202 -9.59 -3.05 2.94
CA GLY A 202 -10.61 -4.01 2.52
C GLY A 202 -10.22 -4.92 1.34
N ASP A 203 -8.99 -4.82 0.84
CA ASP A 203 -8.36 -5.77 -0.09
C ASP A 203 -9.10 -6.01 -1.43
N ASP A 204 -9.91 -5.04 -1.92
CA ASP A 204 -10.60 -5.19 -3.20
C ASP A 204 -9.60 -5.27 -4.38
N PRO A 205 -9.56 -6.40 -5.12
CA PRO A 205 -8.72 -6.54 -6.31
C PRO A 205 -8.93 -5.46 -7.36
N SER A 206 -10.14 -4.88 -7.46
CA SER A 206 -10.44 -3.82 -8.42
C SER A 206 -9.76 -2.49 -8.11
N SER A 207 -9.36 -2.29 -6.84
CA SER A 207 -8.68 -1.08 -6.36
C SER A 207 -7.17 -1.24 -6.33
N ILE A 208 -6.64 -2.44 -6.03
CA ILE A 208 -5.19 -2.71 -6.00
C ILE A 208 -4.58 -2.47 -7.39
N ALA A 209 -3.68 -1.50 -7.49
CA ALA A 209 -3.15 -1.00 -8.76
C ALA A 209 -4.22 -0.62 -9.81
N SER A 210 -5.42 -0.23 -9.34
CA SER A 210 -6.61 0.00 -10.17
C SER A 210 -7.05 -1.23 -11.00
N GLY A 211 -6.78 -2.44 -10.48
CA GLY A 211 -7.36 -3.69 -10.97
C GLY A 211 -7.05 -4.02 -12.43
N PRO A 212 -5.80 -4.06 -12.90
CA PRO A 212 -5.48 -4.26 -14.32
C PRO A 212 -6.02 -5.57 -14.92
N PHE A 213 -6.18 -6.60 -14.08
CA PHE A 213 -6.75 -7.90 -14.45
C PHE A 213 -8.08 -8.20 -13.75
N SER A 214 -8.67 -7.22 -13.06
CA SER A 214 -9.87 -7.37 -12.24
C SER A 214 -11.06 -6.61 -12.86
N PRO A 215 -12.31 -7.07 -12.65
CA PRO A 215 -13.47 -6.38 -13.18
C PRO A 215 -13.63 -4.99 -12.59
N ASP A 216 -14.19 -4.08 -13.38
CA ASP A 216 -14.51 -2.72 -12.96
C ASP A 216 -16.00 -2.45 -13.15
N GLU A 217 -16.74 -2.35 -12.05
CA GLU A 217 -18.18 -2.11 -12.08
C GLU A 217 -18.54 -0.63 -12.33
N SER A 218 -17.59 0.29 -12.15
CA SER A 218 -17.81 1.70 -12.44
C SER A 218 -17.89 1.94 -13.94
N THR A 219 -18.55 3.01 -14.37
CA THR A 219 -18.86 3.31 -15.77
C THR A 219 -18.33 4.66 -16.21
N PHE A 220 -18.41 4.94 -17.51
CA PHE A 220 -18.14 6.28 -18.03
C PHE A 220 -19.00 7.38 -17.39
N HIS A 221 -20.22 7.05 -16.94
CA HIS A 221 -21.08 8.00 -16.23
C HIS A 221 -20.52 8.32 -14.85
N ASP A 222 -20.08 7.31 -14.10
CA ASP A 222 -19.47 7.48 -12.78
C ASP A 222 -18.19 8.31 -12.88
N ALA A 223 -17.34 8.04 -13.88
CA ALA A 223 -16.14 8.83 -14.13
C ALA A 223 -16.45 10.32 -14.36
N MET A 224 -17.50 10.62 -15.14
CA MET A 224 -17.93 11.99 -15.38
C MET A 224 -18.58 12.63 -14.15
N GLU A 225 -19.27 11.85 -13.31
CA GLU A 225 -19.82 12.33 -12.05
C GLU A 225 -18.71 12.74 -11.08
N VAL A 226 -17.67 11.92 -10.93
CA VAL A 226 -16.49 12.24 -10.11
C VAL A 226 -15.85 13.56 -10.59
N ILE A 227 -15.63 13.70 -11.90
CA ILE A 227 -15.04 14.93 -12.48
C ILE A 227 -15.87 16.15 -12.11
N LYS A 228 -17.20 16.07 -12.18
CA LYS A 228 -18.11 17.17 -11.83
C LYS A 228 -18.12 17.45 -10.34
N ARG A 229 -18.21 16.41 -9.51
CA ARG A 229 -18.26 16.50 -8.04
C ARG A 229 -17.07 17.25 -7.47
N TRP A 230 -15.87 16.97 -7.99
CA TRP A 230 -14.63 17.58 -7.53
C TRP A 230 -14.16 18.75 -8.40
N ALA A 231 -14.99 19.23 -9.33
CA ALA A 231 -14.67 20.31 -10.27
C ALA A 231 -13.29 20.14 -10.94
N VAL A 232 -12.96 18.89 -11.31
CA VAL A 232 -11.64 18.54 -11.85
C VAL A 232 -11.45 19.23 -13.20
N GLN A 233 -10.32 19.92 -13.36
CA GLN A 233 -9.95 20.50 -14.64
C GLN A 233 -9.43 19.41 -15.57
N VAL A 234 -10.26 19.01 -16.53
CA VAL A 234 -9.97 17.89 -17.44
C VAL A 234 -9.54 18.40 -18.82
N PRO A 235 -8.43 17.90 -19.38
CA PRO A 235 -8.02 18.21 -20.75
C PRO A 235 -9.10 17.87 -21.79
N HIS A 236 -9.21 18.67 -22.85
CA HIS A 236 -10.26 18.54 -23.85
C HIS A 236 -10.28 17.17 -24.54
N SER A 237 -9.12 16.55 -24.76
CA SER A 237 -9.01 15.21 -25.35
C SER A 237 -9.69 14.14 -24.49
N ILE A 238 -9.53 14.22 -23.17
CA ILE A 238 -10.12 13.31 -22.18
C ILE A 238 -11.61 13.56 -22.07
N ALA A 239 -12.04 14.82 -21.92
CA ALA A 239 -13.46 15.16 -21.85
C ALA A 239 -14.23 14.61 -23.06
N ARG A 240 -13.68 14.82 -24.27
CA ARG A 240 -14.24 14.28 -25.51
C ARG A 240 -14.26 12.75 -25.55
N TYR A 241 -13.24 12.09 -25.00
CA TYR A 241 -13.21 10.62 -24.94
C TYR A 241 -14.29 10.06 -23.98
N LEU A 242 -14.43 10.65 -22.80
CA LEU A 242 -15.46 10.25 -21.84
C LEU A 242 -16.87 10.47 -22.40
N GLU A 243 -17.11 11.58 -23.11
CA GLU A 243 -18.38 11.81 -23.81
C GLU A 243 -18.67 10.76 -24.89
N LYS A 244 -17.66 10.29 -25.63
CA LYS A 244 -17.82 9.17 -26.57
C LYS A 244 -18.23 7.89 -25.82
N GLY A 245 -17.63 7.63 -24.66
CA GLY A 245 -17.98 6.51 -23.80
C GLY A 245 -19.42 6.55 -23.31
N ILE A 246 -19.86 7.70 -22.79
CA ILE A 246 -21.26 7.95 -22.38
C ILE A 246 -22.24 7.70 -23.53
N LYS A 247 -21.89 8.07 -24.75
CA LYS A 247 -22.70 7.85 -25.96
C LYS A 247 -22.62 6.42 -26.52
N GLY A 248 -21.85 5.52 -25.89
CA GLY A 248 -21.68 4.14 -26.33
C GLY A 248 -20.81 3.97 -27.58
N ALA A 249 -20.06 5.01 -27.99
CA ALA A 249 -19.19 4.95 -29.17
C ALA A 249 -17.87 4.19 -28.91
N VAL A 250 -17.51 3.99 -27.64
CA VAL A 250 -16.43 3.12 -27.19
C VAL A 250 -16.96 2.23 -26.07
N PRO A 251 -16.51 0.95 -25.98
CA PRO A 251 -16.94 0.07 -24.91
C PRO A 251 -16.42 0.57 -23.56
N ASP A 252 -17.21 0.34 -22.52
CA ASP A 252 -16.84 0.56 -21.13
C ASP A 252 -15.77 -0.46 -20.67
N THR A 253 -15.18 -0.26 -19.49
CA THR A 253 -14.27 -1.24 -18.89
C THR A 253 -14.97 -2.59 -18.70
N PRO A 254 -14.25 -3.72 -18.83
CA PRO A 254 -14.85 -5.05 -18.70
C PRO A 254 -15.46 -5.26 -17.31
N LYS A 255 -16.77 -5.50 -17.30
CA LYS A 255 -17.57 -5.76 -16.08
C LYS A 255 -17.40 -7.21 -15.60
N ARG A 256 -17.76 -7.51 -14.36
CA ARG A 256 -17.68 -8.87 -13.77
C ARG A 256 -18.38 -9.94 -14.60
N SER A 257 -19.43 -9.58 -15.33
CA SER A 257 -20.15 -10.48 -16.24
C SER A 257 -19.38 -10.83 -17.52
N SER A 258 -18.28 -10.14 -17.82
CA SER A 258 -17.44 -10.39 -19.01
C SER A 258 -16.81 -11.78 -18.96
N LEU A 259 -16.90 -12.50 -20.08
CA LEU A 259 -16.27 -13.81 -20.26
C LEU A 259 -14.74 -13.76 -20.10
N VAL A 260 -14.13 -12.57 -20.23
CA VAL A 260 -12.69 -12.37 -20.11
C VAL A 260 -12.14 -12.72 -18.73
N PHE A 261 -12.97 -12.72 -17.68
CA PHE A 261 -12.53 -13.08 -16.34
C PHE A 261 -12.60 -14.58 -16.05
N ARG A 262 -13.21 -15.40 -16.93
CA ARG A 262 -13.22 -16.87 -16.76
C ARG A 262 -11.82 -17.50 -16.82
N LYS A 263 -10.89 -16.82 -17.49
CA LYS A 263 -9.49 -17.24 -17.62
C LYS A 263 -8.57 -16.59 -16.56
N VAL A 264 -9.11 -15.75 -15.67
CA VAL A 264 -8.34 -15.05 -14.64
C VAL A 264 -8.63 -15.68 -13.28
N LYS A 265 -7.59 -16.17 -12.61
CA LYS A 265 -7.65 -16.60 -11.21
C LYS A 265 -6.90 -15.58 -10.36
N THR A 266 -7.54 -15.04 -9.32
CA THR A 266 -6.93 -14.06 -8.42
C THR A 266 -6.60 -14.70 -7.07
N HIS A 267 -5.44 -14.37 -6.51
CA HIS A 267 -5.00 -14.82 -5.20
C HIS A 267 -4.28 -13.70 -4.46
N LEU A 268 -4.73 -13.41 -3.23
CA LEU A 268 -4.15 -12.41 -2.34
C LEU A 268 -3.07 -13.05 -1.47
N LEU A 269 -1.80 -12.74 -1.78
CA LEU A 269 -0.64 -13.25 -1.05
C LEU A 269 -0.48 -12.57 0.30
N ALA A 270 -0.54 -11.25 0.34
CA ALA A 270 -0.34 -10.46 1.55
C ALA A 270 -1.33 -9.30 1.63
N SER A 271 -1.73 -8.96 2.85
CA SER A 271 -2.53 -7.78 3.17
C SER A 271 -2.26 -7.32 4.60
N ASN A 272 -2.72 -6.12 4.94
CA ASN A 272 -2.53 -5.53 6.26
C ASN A 272 -3.13 -6.41 7.36
N LEU A 273 -4.33 -6.97 7.15
CA LEU A 273 -4.94 -7.91 8.08
C LEU A 273 -4.07 -9.14 8.37
N LYS A 274 -3.38 -9.71 7.37
CA LYS A 274 -2.47 -10.84 7.60
C LYS A 274 -1.30 -10.43 8.50
N SER A 275 -0.75 -9.24 8.30
CA SER A 275 0.29 -8.68 9.17
C SER A 275 -0.21 -8.44 10.59
N LEU A 276 -1.41 -7.87 10.76
CA LEU A 276 -2.01 -7.68 12.09
C LEU A 276 -2.27 -9.00 12.81
N ASN A 277 -2.69 -10.05 12.09
CA ASN A 277 -2.90 -11.37 12.67
C ASN A 277 -1.57 -12.00 13.14
N ALA A 278 -0.50 -11.88 12.37
CA ALA A 278 0.84 -12.35 12.76
C ALA A 278 1.35 -11.57 14.00
N VAL A 279 1.17 -10.25 14.02
CA VAL A 279 1.49 -9.39 15.17
C VAL A 279 0.68 -9.78 16.40
N THR A 280 -0.62 -10.06 16.24
CA THR A 280 -1.51 -10.51 17.32
C THR A 280 -0.98 -11.78 17.96
N GLN A 281 -0.76 -12.82 17.15
CA GLN A 281 -0.25 -14.11 17.64
C GLN A 281 1.08 -13.96 18.37
N HIS A 282 1.98 -13.12 17.83
CA HIS A 282 3.28 -12.88 18.45
C HIS A 282 3.16 -12.17 19.82
N LEU A 283 2.32 -11.15 19.92
CA LEU A 283 2.09 -10.41 21.18
C LEU A 283 1.39 -11.28 22.24
N GLU A 284 0.46 -12.15 21.85
CA GLU A 284 -0.19 -13.10 22.75
C GLU A 284 0.83 -14.08 23.36
N VAL A 285 1.77 -14.58 22.56
CA VAL A 285 2.89 -15.42 23.04
C VAL A 285 3.78 -14.66 24.03
N LYS A 286 3.94 -13.34 23.86
CA LYS A 286 4.67 -12.46 24.80
C LYS A 286 3.84 -12.08 26.04
N GLY A 287 2.62 -12.59 26.19
CA GLY A 287 1.77 -12.39 27.37
C GLY A 287 0.85 -11.17 27.32
N TYR A 288 0.73 -10.49 26.17
CA TYR A 288 -0.24 -9.40 26.03
C TYR A 288 -1.62 -9.93 25.68
N LYS A 289 -2.66 -9.31 26.22
CA LYS A 289 -3.97 -9.32 25.58
C LYS A 289 -3.91 -8.41 24.37
N VAL A 290 -4.55 -8.77 23.25
CA VAL A 290 -4.54 -7.95 22.04
C VAL A 290 -5.95 -7.45 21.72
N LEU A 291 -6.07 -6.13 21.56
CA LEU A 291 -7.23 -5.48 20.98
C LEU A 291 -6.86 -5.06 19.55
N ASN A 292 -7.28 -5.88 18.58
CA ASN A 292 -7.12 -5.57 17.16
C ASN A 292 -8.30 -4.72 16.67
N LEU A 293 -8.03 -3.48 16.28
CA LEU A 293 -9.04 -2.54 15.78
C LEU A 293 -9.33 -2.70 14.28
N GLY A 294 -8.61 -3.58 13.59
CA GLY A 294 -8.74 -3.85 12.17
C GLY A 294 -7.73 -3.09 11.30
N ASP A 295 -7.84 -3.31 10.00
CA ASP A 295 -6.93 -2.83 8.95
C ASP A 295 -7.54 -1.79 8.00
N THR A 296 -8.72 -1.29 8.32
CA THR A 296 -9.48 -0.34 7.49
C THR A 296 -9.55 1.06 8.09
N LEU A 297 -8.64 1.40 9.01
CA LEU A 297 -8.66 2.73 9.64
C LEU A 297 -8.04 3.76 8.69
N GLU A 298 -8.90 4.64 8.21
CA GLU A 298 -8.59 5.78 7.34
C GLU A 298 -8.98 7.10 8.02
N GLY A 299 -8.46 8.21 7.49
CA GLY A 299 -8.74 9.56 7.96
C GLY A 299 -7.48 10.35 8.31
N GLU A 300 -7.66 11.58 8.80
CA GLU A 300 -6.53 12.43 9.21
C GLU A 300 -5.79 11.80 10.38
N ALA A 301 -4.46 11.65 10.22
CA ALA A 301 -3.62 10.92 11.17
C ALA A 301 -3.75 11.43 12.61
N ARG A 302 -3.97 12.74 12.79
CA ARG A 302 -4.17 13.37 14.10
C ARG A 302 -5.48 12.97 14.77
N ASP A 303 -6.55 12.85 13.99
CA ASP A 303 -7.88 12.54 14.48
C ASP A 303 -7.94 11.06 14.88
N VAL A 304 -7.39 10.18 14.04
CA VAL A 304 -7.24 8.76 14.36
C VAL A 304 -6.39 8.58 15.63
N ALA A 305 -5.29 9.34 15.77
CA ALA A 305 -4.45 9.32 16.97
C ALA A 305 -5.17 9.83 18.23
N GLN A 306 -6.05 10.82 18.10
CA GLN A 306 -6.84 11.33 19.22
C GLN A 306 -7.75 10.24 19.82
N VAL A 307 -8.43 9.48 18.95
CA VAL A 307 -9.28 8.36 19.36
C VAL A 307 -8.44 7.27 20.02
N HIS A 308 -7.30 6.90 19.42
CA HIS A 308 -6.38 5.92 20.01
C HIS A 308 -5.84 6.38 21.37
N ALA A 309 -5.52 7.66 21.54
CA ALA A 309 -5.07 8.22 22.81
C ALA A 309 -6.14 8.10 23.89
N ALA A 310 -7.43 8.30 23.54
CA ALA A 310 -8.54 8.15 24.48
C ALA A 310 -8.68 6.70 24.95
N ILE A 311 -8.61 5.73 24.03
CA ILE A 311 -8.66 4.30 24.35
C ILE A 311 -7.46 3.91 25.23
N ALA A 312 -6.25 4.27 24.81
CA ALA A 312 -5.03 3.96 25.55
C ALA A 312 -5.03 4.56 26.96
N ARG A 313 -5.55 5.78 27.12
CA ARG A 313 -5.71 6.44 28.43
C ARG A 313 -6.64 5.66 29.35
N GLN A 314 -7.81 5.24 28.85
CA GLN A 314 -8.78 4.48 29.67
C GLN A 314 -8.18 3.14 30.12
N ALA A 315 -7.59 2.39 29.18
CA ALA A 315 -6.94 1.12 29.48
C ALA A 315 -5.75 1.28 30.45
N ALA A 316 -4.89 2.29 30.25
CA ALA A 316 -3.75 2.55 31.14
C ALA A 316 -4.19 2.98 32.56
N MET A 317 -5.34 3.63 32.70
CA MET A 317 -5.92 3.97 34.01
C MET A 317 -6.65 2.79 34.68
N GLY A 318 -6.85 1.67 33.99
CA GLY A 318 -7.69 0.57 34.47
C GLY A 318 -9.18 0.95 34.56
N GLN A 319 -9.62 1.91 33.74
CA GLN A 319 -10.98 2.43 33.71
C GLN A 319 -11.70 2.01 32.43
N GLY A 320 -13.03 2.13 32.39
CA GLY A 320 -13.77 2.11 31.13
C GLY A 320 -14.05 0.74 30.47
N GLY A 321 -14.09 -0.37 31.21
CA GLY A 321 -14.47 -1.68 30.67
C GLY A 321 -13.47 -2.31 29.69
N TRP A 322 -12.29 -1.70 29.51
CA TRP A 322 -11.22 -2.22 28.69
C TRP A 322 -10.47 -3.38 29.39
N PRO A 323 -9.82 -4.29 28.64
CA PRO A 323 -8.97 -5.31 29.23
C PRO A 323 -7.86 -4.68 30.08
N ALA A 324 -7.58 -5.27 31.24
CA ALA A 324 -6.46 -4.86 32.08
C ALA A 324 -5.11 -5.09 31.38
N ALA A 325 -4.14 -4.24 31.67
CA ALA A 325 -2.74 -4.43 31.28
C ALA A 325 -2.19 -5.79 31.80
N PRO A 326 -1.27 -6.46 31.08
CA PRO A 326 -0.65 -6.07 29.80
C PRO A 326 -1.63 -6.13 28.61
N LEU A 327 -1.76 -5.01 27.90
CA LEU A 327 -2.64 -4.87 26.73
C LEU A 327 -1.88 -4.26 25.57
N ALA A 328 -2.04 -4.84 24.38
CA ALA A 328 -1.61 -4.27 23.13
C ALA A 328 -2.85 -3.85 22.32
N ILE A 329 -2.88 -2.60 21.87
CA ILE A 329 -3.88 -2.11 20.91
C ILE A 329 -3.17 -2.03 19.57
N ILE A 330 -3.69 -2.74 18.57
CA ILE A 330 -3.12 -2.74 17.23
C ILE A 330 -4.14 -2.26 16.20
N SER A 331 -3.66 -1.56 15.18
CA SER A 331 -4.46 -1.17 14.02
C SER A 331 -3.58 -1.05 12.79
N GLY A 332 -4.21 -1.15 11.62
CA GLY A 332 -3.62 -0.76 10.35
C GLY A 332 -4.63 -0.02 9.49
N GLY A 333 -4.36 0.08 8.20
CA GLY A 333 -5.05 0.98 7.27
C GLY A 333 -4.13 2.09 6.79
N GLU A 334 -4.70 3.18 6.30
CA GLU A 334 -3.93 4.23 5.64
C GLU A 334 -4.44 5.62 6.05
N CYS A 335 -3.68 6.30 6.91
CA CYS A 335 -4.01 7.68 7.30
C CYS A 335 -3.56 8.71 6.25
N THR A 336 -4.13 9.90 6.31
CA THR A 336 -3.70 11.07 5.52
C THR A 336 -3.17 12.18 6.40
N VAL A 337 -2.43 13.10 5.76
CA VAL A 337 -2.05 14.39 6.34
C VAL A 337 -2.38 15.46 5.33
N THR A 338 -3.34 16.32 5.67
CA THR A 338 -3.68 17.46 4.82
C THR A 338 -2.70 18.61 5.02
N LEU A 339 -2.07 19.05 3.93
CA LEU A 339 -1.10 20.15 3.90
C LEU A 339 -1.58 21.26 2.98
N ASN A 340 -1.44 22.52 3.42
CA ASN A 340 -1.60 23.67 2.53
C ASN A 340 -0.31 24.03 1.77
N ASP A 341 -0.41 24.91 0.78
CA ASP A 341 0.72 25.31 -0.07
C ASP A 341 1.95 25.82 0.68
N THR A 342 1.73 26.55 1.78
CA THR A 342 2.84 27.05 2.61
C THR A 342 3.50 25.92 3.40
N GLN A 343 2.70 24.96 3.87
CA GLN A 343 3.17 23.80 4.63
C GLN A 343 3.92 22.80 3.76
N LEU A 344 3.54 22.60 2.50
CA LEU A 344 4.20 21.65 1.57
C LEU A 344 5.71 21.88 1.43
N ARG A 345 6.19 23.12 1.63
CA ARG A 345 7.63 23.46 1.49
C ARG A 345 8.44 23.25 2.78
N GLN A 346 7.78 23.18 3.93
CA GLN A 346 8.41 23.10 5.25
C GLN A 346 8.15 21.76 5.95
N ALA A 347 7.05 21.08 5.61
CA ALA A 347 6.64 19.85 6.23
C ALA A 347 7.69 18.76 6.04
N ARG A 348 7.93 18.00 7.10
CA ARG A 348 8.84 16.87 7.10
C ARG A 348 8.36 15.81 8.08
N GLY A 349 8.12 14.62 7.56
CA GLY A 349 7.38 13.57 8.24
C GLY A 349 6.42 12.88 7.29
N GLY A 350 5.55 12.05 7.85
CA GLY A 350 4.47 11.39 7.15
C GLY A 350 3.34 11.04 8.12
N ARG A 351 2.35 10.32 7.61
CA ARG A 351 1.13 9.96 8.35
C ARG A 351 1.40 9.18 9.64
N ASN A 352 2.40 8.29 9.65
CA ASN A 352 2.68 7.44 10.80
C ASN A 352 3.39 8.21 11.92
N SER A 353 4.42 8.97 11.56
CA SER A 353 5.09 9.88 12.49
C SER A 353 4.15 10.98 12.96
N GLU A 354 3.25 11.49 12.11
CA GLU A 354 2.26 12.49 12.53
C GLU A 354 1.21 11.90 13.49
N PHE A 355 0.69 10.70 13.20
CA PHE A 355 -0.14 9.93 14.12
C PHE A 355 0.55 9.77 15.49
N LEU A 356 1.81 9.35 15.50
CA LEU A 356 2.53 9.09 16.74
C LEU A 356 2.84 10.37 17.53
N LEU A 357 3.14 11.47 16.83
CA LEU A 357 3.32 12.77 17.45
C LEU A 357 2.01 13.26 18.09
N ALA A 358 0.88 13.07 17.41
CA ALA A 358 -0.44 13.40 17.94
C ALA A 358 -0.78 12.54 19.16
N LEU A 359 -0.51 11.23 19.11
CA LEU A 359 -0.65 10.32 20.24
C LEU A 359 0.17 10.81 21.45
N ALA A 360 1.46 11.13 21.24
CA ALA A 360 2.34 11.66 22.27
C ALA A 360 1.82 12.99 22.85
N PHE A 361 1.30 13.88 22.01
CA PHE A 361 0.68 15.12 22.44
C PHE A 361 -0.54 14.85 23.33
N TYR A 362 -1.48 14.01 22.91
CA TYR A 362 -2.70 13.74 23.67
C TYR A 362 -2.45 12.96 24.97
N LEU A 363 -1.33 12.24 25.09
CA LEU A 363 -0.93 11.52 26.30
C LEU A 363 0.06 12.29 27.19
N ARG A 364 0.57 13.46 26.78
CA ARG A 364 1.67 14.19 27.45
C ARG A 364 1.46 14.51 28.93
N ASP A 365 0.21 14.69 29.34
CA ASP A 365 -0.18 15.08 30.70
C ASP A 365 -0.82 13.91 31.48
N MET A 366 -0.80 12.71 30.89
CA MET A 366 -1.30 11.51 31.54
C MET A 366 -0.36 11.11 32.69
N SER A 367 -0.96 10.82 33.85
CA SER A 367 -0.33 10.14 34.96
C SER A 367 -1.06 8.81 35.15
N ALA A 368 -0.53 7.73 34.57
CA ALA A 368 -1.12 6.40 34.62
C ALA A 368 -0.29 5.48 35.54
N PRO A 369 -0.92 4.45 36.16
CA PRO A 369 -0.22 3.46 36.97
C PRO A 369 0.70 2.54 36.16
N VAL A 370 0.50 2.47 34.83
CA VAL A 370 1.31 1.66 33.92
C VAL A 370 1.91 2.50 32.79
N GLU A 371 3.03 2.01 32.26
CA GLU A 371 3.77 2.62 31.16
C GLU A 371 3.01 2.45 29.84
N VAL A 372 3.15 3.42 28.93
CA VAL A 372 2.61 3.35 27.56
C VAL A 372 3.76 3.57 26.59
N ALA A 373 3.88 2.68 25.62
CA ALA A 373 4.82 2.78 24.51
C ALA A 373 4.07 2.53 23.19
N ALA A 374 4.56 3.08 22.09
CA ALA A 374 3.92 2.85 20.79
C ALA A 374 4.90 2.94 19.63
N ILE A 375 4.52 2.31 18.53
CA ILE A 375 5.16 2.43 17.21
C ILE A 375 4.05 2.66 16.19
N ALA A 376 4.35 3.51 15.22
CA ALA A 376 3.54 3.67 14.02
C ALA A 376 4.51 3.77 12.84
N ALA A 377 4.34 2.91 11.85
CA ALA A 377 5.23 2.87 10.70
C ALA A 377 4.56 2.30 9.45
N ASP A 378 5.00 2.77 8.29
CA ASP A 378 4.62 2.25 6.98
C ASP A 378 5.43 0.99 6.69
N THR A 379 4.74 -0.07 6.31
CA THR A 379 5.37 -1.35 6.00
C THR A 379 6.25 -1.31 4.78
N ASP A 380 6.17 -0.29 3.90
CA ASP A 380 7.10 -0.09 2.78
C ASP A 380 8.47 0.50 3.19
N GLY A 381 8.57 0.96 4.43
CA GLY A 381 9.78 1.53 5.02
C GLY A 381 9.95 3.04 4.81
N ILE A 382 8.95 3.73 4.25
CA ILE A 382 8.98 5.16 3.95
C ILE A 382 7.69 5.86 4.38
N ASP A 383 7.74 6.55 5.51
CA ASP A 383 6.70 7.47 5.98
C ASP A 383 6.95 8.89 5.48
N GLY A 384 6.31 9.25 4.37
CA GLY A 384 6.37 10.60 3.79
C GLY A 384 7.78 11.08 3.46
N ILE A 385 8.17 12.25 3.98
CA ILE A 385 9.47 12.90 3.69
C ILE A 385 10.42 12.70 4.86
N GLY A 386 11.54 12.01 4.64
CA GLY A 386 12.60 11.88 5.63
C GLY A 386 13.40 10.58 5.61
N GLY A 387 12.94 9.58 4.86
CA GLY A 387 13.61 8.27 4.72
C GLY A 387 13.46 7.34 5.92
N HIS A 388 12.69 7.74 6.93
CA HIS A 388 12.21 6.87 8.00
C HIS A 388 10.94 6.13 7.58
N ALA A 389 10.69 4.97 8.17
CA ALA A 389 9.45 4.21 8.05
C ALA A 389 8.36 4.72 8.99
N GLY A 390 8.73 5.51 10.00
CA GLY A 390 7.85 5.95 11.07
C GLY A 390 8.65 6.28 12.32
N ALA A 391 8.07 6.10 13.49
CA ALA A 391 8.74 6.43 14.75
C ALA A 391 8.30 5.56 15.92
N LEU A 392 9.01 5.71 17.05
CA LEU A 392 8.67 5.13 18.34
C LEU A 392 8.31 6.22 19.36
N MET A 393 7.39 5.90 20.26
CA MET A 393 7.06 6.67 21.46
C MET A 393 7.36 5.78 22.66
N LEU A 394 8.33 6.16 23.49
CA LEU A 394 8.77 5.37 24.65
C LEU A 394 8.45 6.09 25.97
N PRO A 395 8.32 5.36 27.10
CA PRO A 395 7.95 5.96 28.39
C PRO A 395 8.89 7.08 28.85
N GLY A 396 10.20 6.97 28.58
CA GLY A 396 11.19 7.99 28.92
C GLY A 396 11.11 9.28 28.12
N ASP A 397 10.34 9.32 27.03
CA ASP A 397 10.36 10.45 26.10
C ASP A 397 9.79 11.74 26.71
N ARG A 398 8.89 11.65 27.69
CA ARG A 398 8.39 12.84 28.40
C ARG A 398 9.52 13.66 29.03
N GLN A 399 10.48 12.99 29.66
CA GLN A 399 11.63 13.66 30.28
C GLN A 399 12.59 14.20 29.23
N ARG A 400 12.81 13.45 28.14
CA ARG A 400 13.66 13.87 27.01
C ARG A 400 13.10 15.09 26.31
N CYS A 401 11.79 15.13 26.06
CA CYS A 401 11.10 16.29 25.48
C CYS A 401 11.30 17.54 26.32
N LYS A 402 11.15 17.44 27.64
CA LYS A 402 11.39 18.56 28.57
C LYS A 402 12.84 19.02 28.53
N ALA A 403 13.80 18.09 28.58
CA ALA A 403 15.23 18.39 28.51
C ALA A 403 15.62 19.06 27.19
N ALA A 404 15.05 18.60 26.07
CA ALA A 404 15.27 19.14 24.74
C ALA A 404 14.40 20.37 24.41
N LYS A 405 13.56 20.84 25.35
CA LYS A 405 12.60 21.94 25.17
C LYS A 405 11.72 21.77 23.93
N LEU A 406 11.31 20.53 23.64
CA LEU A 406 10.43 20.21 22.52
C LEU A 406 8.97 20.47 22.87
N ALA A 407 8.27 21.18 21.98
CA ALA A 407 6.83 21.42 22.08
C ALA A 407 6.10 20.57 21.03
N PRO A 408 5.44 19.46 21.42
CA PRO A 408 4.76 18.57 20.48
C PRO A 408 3.70 19.29 19.62
N GLN A 409 2.93 20.21 20.23
CA GLN A 409 1.92 21.01 19.53
C GLN A 409 2.50 21.81 18.35
N LEU A 410 3.65 22.47 18.57
CA LEU A 410 4.28 23.27 17.52
C LEU A 410 4.68 22.41 16.31
N HIS A 411 5.24 21.23 16.59
CA HIS A 411 5.64 20.30 15.54
C HIS A 411 4.43 19.69 14.81
N LEU A 412 3.30 19.48 15.51
CA LEU A 412 2.03 19.15 14.86
C LEU A 412 1.62 20.29 13.96
N ASP A 413 1.39 21.50 14.46
CA ASP A 413 0.91 22.63 13.66
C ASP A 413 1.76 22.91 12.40
N GLN A 414 3.05 22.58 12.45
CA GLN A 414 3.99 22.75 11.35
C GLN A 414 4.20 21.50 10.46
N HIS A 415 3.61 20.35 10.81
CA HIS A 415 3.82 19.05 10.15
C HIS A 415 5.30 18.66 10.06
N THR A 416 6.02 18.81 11.18
CA THR A 416 7.45 18.51 11.30
C THR A 416 7.70 17.34 12.25
N SER A 417 6.87 16.30 12.16
CA SER A 417 6.94 15.09 13.00
C SER A 417 8.29 14.38 12.88
N TYR A 418 8.89 14.35 11.69
CA TYR A 418 10.23 13.81 11.50
C TYR A 418 11.26 14.53 12.38
N ASP A 419 11.25 15.87 12.38
CA ASP A 419 12.24 16.65 13.11
C ASP A 419 12.05 16.50 14.63
N TYR A 420 10.82 16.33 15.10
CA TYR A 420 10.51 16.01 16.48
C TYR A 420 11.13 14.67 16.91
N PHE A 421 10.84 13.58 16.19
CA PHE A 421 11.34 12.25 16.54
C PHE A 421 12.84 12.10 16.28
N LYS A 422 13.39 12.83 15.32
CA LYS A 422 14.84 12.91 15.11
C LYS A 422 15.56 13.46 16.34
N ARG A 423 15.04 14.55 16.92
CA ARG A 423 15.63 15.17 18.12
C ARG A 423 15.53 14.28 19.35
N LEU A 424 14.59 13.32 19.37
CA LEU A 424 14.43 12.35 20.44
C LEU A 424 15.21 11.04 20.21
N ASP A 425 15.83 10.85 19.04
CA ASP A 425 16.40 9.58 18.61
C ASP A 425 15.36 8.44 18.61
N ARG A 426 14.26 8.69 17.89
CA ARG A 426 13.06 7.83 17.85
C ARG A 426 12.55 7.54 16.45
N LEU A 427 13.29 7.91 15.41
CA LEU A 427 12.93 7.53 14.04
C LEU A 427 13.14 6.03 13.86
N LEU A 428 12.19 5.36 13.22
CA LEU A 428 12.34 3.99 12.76
C LEU A 428 12.98 4.03 11.36
N MET A 429 14.22 3.54 11.25
CA MET A 429 14.97 3.52 9.99
C MET A 429 15.14 2.08 9.52
N THR A 430 14.26 1.62 8.63
CA THR A 430 14.32 0.25 8.08
C THR A 430 15.03 0.19 6.72
N GLY A 431 15.03 1.30 5.97
CA GLY A 431 15.21 1.23 4.52
C GLY A 431 13.99 0.59 3.83
N PRO A 432 14.02 0.44 2.49
CA PRO A 432 12.93 -0.20 1.76
C PRO A 432 12.80 -1.66 2.18
N THR A 433 11.62 -2.03 2.68
CA THR A 433 11.32 -3.41 3.12
C THR A 433 10.99 -4.33 1.95
N MET A 434 10.78 -3.77 0.76
CA MET A 434 10.37 -4.47 -0.47
C MET A 434 8.99 -5.14 -0.39
N THR A 435 8.15 -4.75 0.56
CA THR A 435 6.71 -5.06 0.59
C THR A 435 5.92 -3.77 0.81
N ASN A 436 4.59 -3.81 0.67
CA ASN A 436 3.73 -2.71 1.11
C ASN A 436 2.34 -3.25 1.40
N VAL A 437 1.93 -3.19 2.66
CA VAL A 437 0.57 -3.47 3.12
C VAL A 437 0.08 -2.34 4.04
N ASN A 438 0.46 -1.08 3.76
CA ASN A 438 0.11 0.12 4.54
C ASN A 438 0.71 0.20 5.95
N ASP A 439 0.01 0.93 6.84
CA ASP A 439 0.48 1.29 8.17
C ASP A 439 0.31 0.13 9.15
N LEU A 440 1.28 -0.04 10.05
CA LEU A 440 1.14 -0.83 11.27
C LEU A 440 1.34 0.07 12.48
N ARG A 441 0.32 0.11 13.34
CA ARG A 441 0.29 0.87 14.59
C ARG A 441 0.11 -0.07 15.75
N ILE A 442 1.03 -0.01 16.72
CA ILE A 442 0.98 -0.82 17.94
C ILE A 442 1.16 0.11 19.14
N ILE A 443 0.24 0.03 20.10
CA ILE A 443 0.31 0.72 21.39
C ILE A 443 0.33 -0.34 22.50
N LEU A 444 1.42 -0.39 23.25
CA LEU A 444 1.60 -1.28 24.40
C LEU A 444 1.28 -0.54 25.69
N ILE A 445 0.52 -1.20 26.56
CA ILE A 445 0.06 -0.69 27.85
C ILE A 445 0.50 -1.67 28.93
N GLY A 446 1.43 -1.22 29.78
CA GLY A 446 2.08 -2.05 30.80
C GLY A 446 3.11 -3.01 30.23
N LYS A 447 3.82 -3.70 31.13
CA LYS A 447 4.66 -4.85 30.80
C LYS A 447 3.92 -6.13 31.19
N PRO A 448 4.17 -7.26 30.53
CA PRO A 448 3.63 -8.56 30.92
C PRO A 448 4.01 -9.00 32.33
#